data_AF-F1A5G7-F1
#
_entry.id   AF-F1A5G7-F1
#
_cell.length_a   1.000
_cell.length_b   1.000
_cell.length_c   1.000
_cell.angle_alpha   90.00
_cell.angle_beta   90.00
_cell.angle_gamma   90.00
#
_symmetry.space_group_name_H-M   'P 1'
#
loop_
_entity.id
_entity.type
_entity.pdbx_description
1 polymer ?
#
loop_
_entity_poly.entity_id
_entity_poly.type
_entity_poly.pdbx_seq_one_letter_code
_entity_poly.pdbx_strand_id
1 'polypeptide(L)'
;KVKIFQGIWTKTNVKSQKDHLYVFGDNDLKMGCKGQAIIRYLPNTIGIPTKKKPSKHANSYYTDSEFELNKTKIDNAIKELFEKSKNYKYIVFPSNGFGSGLAELDKRAPNTFKYLTNLINNI
;
A
#
# COMPACT_ATOMS: atom_id res chain seq x y z
N LYS A 1 17.16 2.82 -1.99
CA LYS A 1 17.45 1.36 -1.99
C LYS A 1 16.21 0.63 -1.46
N VAL A 2 15.70 -0.34 -2.20
CA VAL A 2 14.50 -1.12 -1.81
C VAL A 2 14.92 -2.34 -0.97
N LYS A 3 14.13 -2.68 0.05
CA LYS A 3 14.24 -3.90 0.86
C LYS A 3 12.90 -4.62 0.91
N ILE A 4 12.94 -5.94 0.93
CA ILE A 4 11.76 -6.78 1.12
C ILE A 4 11.72 -7.27 2.57
N PHE A 5 10.63 -6.95 3.28
CA PHE A 5 10.39 -7.43 4.63
C PHE A 5 9.59 -8.73 4.59
N GLN A 6 10.16 -9.78 5.20
CA GLN A 6 9.50 -11.07 5.34
C GLN A 6 8.64 -11.09 6.61
N GLY A 7 7.33 -11.35 6.44
CA GLY A 7 6.39 -11.52 7.54
C GLY A 7 5.38 -10.37 7.69
N ILE A 8 4.68 -10.37 8.82
CA ILE A 8 3.63 -9.39 9.12
C ILE A 8 4.24 -8.20 9.84
N TRP A 9 3.81 -7.01 9.44
CA TRP A 9 4.25 -5.79 10.07
C TRP A 9 3.81 -5.69 11.52
N THR A 10 4.72 -5.27 12.39
CA THR A 10 4.40 -4.88 13.76
C THR A 10 4.78 -3.41 13.97
N LYS A 11 4.01 -2.71 14.82
CA LYS A 11 4.34 -1.33 15.17
C LYS A 11 5.74 -1.21 15.78
N THR A 12 6.17 -2.23 16.55
CA THR A 12 7.48 -2.27 17.20
C THR A 12 8.61 -2.35 16.18
N ASN A 13 8.55 -3.29 15.21
CA ASN A 13 9.60 -3.41 14.20
C ASN A 13 9.73 -2.11 13.38
N VAL A 14 8.61 -1.53 12.97
CA VAL A 14 8.61 -0.30 12.18
C VAL A 14 9.15 0.89 12.97
N LYS A 15 8.72 1.08 14.22
CA LYS A 15 9.22 2.19 15.07
C LYS A 15 10.73 2.10 15.34
N SER A 16 11.28 0.89 15.40
CA SER A 16 12.71 0.68 15.68
C SER A 16 13.62 1.09 14.52
N GLN A 17 13.12 1.17 13.28
CA GLN A 17 13.90 1.44 12.07
C GLN A 17 13.57 2.83 11.48
N LYS A 18 14.05 3.88 12.16
CA LYS A 18 13.70 5.27 11.83
C LYS A 18 14.20 5.74 10.45
N ASP A 19 15.23 5.12 9.91
CA ASP A 19 15.81 5.39 8.58
C ASP A 19 15.14 4.58 7.45
N HIS A 20 14.10 3.80 7.77
CA HIS A 20 13.35 2.99 6.81
C HIS A 20 11.93 3.55 6.63
N LEU A 21 11.52 3.77 5.38
CA LEU A 21 10.16 4.10 5.00
C LEU A 21 9.39 2.83 4.64
N TYR A 22 8.41 2.43 5.46
CA TYR A 22 7.59 1.25 5.22
C TYR A 22 6.33 1.56 4.41
N VAL A 23 6.01 0.72 3.42
CA VAL A 23 4.93 0.96 2.45
C VAL A 23 3.81 -0.08 2.55
N PHE A 24 2.57 0.29 2.88
CA PHE A 24 1.43 -0.64 3.05
C PHE A 24 0.38 -0.48 1.98
N GLY A 25 -0.45 -1.51 1.78
CA GLY A 25 -1.81 -1.35 1.26
C GLY A 25 -2.72 -0.60 2.23
N ASP A 26 -3.31 0.48 1.74
CA ASP A 26 -4.26 1.35 2.45
C ASP A 26 -5.62 1.39 1.73
N ASN A 27 -6.62 2.01 2.36
CA ASN A 27 -7.88 2.38 1.75
C ASN A 27 -8.02 3.90 1.61
N ASP A 28 -8.86 4.35 0.68
CA ASP A 28 -9.08 5.77 0.38
C ASP A 28 -9.50 6.59 1.61
N LEU A 29 -10.29 5.99 2.52
CA LEU A 29 -10.72 6.68 3.73
C LEU A 29 -9.62 6.79 4.79
N LYS A 30 -8.47 6.11 4.62
CA LYS A 30 -7.36 6.08 5.58
C LYS A 30 -7.79 5.69 7.00
N MET A 31 -8.77 4.78 7.10
CA MET A 31 -9.35 4.30 8.37
C MET A 31 -9.13 2.80 8.61
N GLY A 32 -9.17 2.38 9.88
CA GLY A 32 -9.02 0.98 10.33
C GLY A 32 -7.59 0.42 10.21
N CYS A 33 -7.19 -0.49 11.11
CA CYS A 33 -5.79 -0.93 11.24
C CYS A 33 -5.58 -2.44 11.00
N LYS A 34 -6.42 -3.09 10.17
CA LYS A 34 -6.29 -4.52 9.87
C LYS A 34 -5.30 -4.78 8.73
N GLY A 35 -4.66 -5.95 8.74
CA GLY A 35 -3.64 -6.31 7.75
C GLY A 35 -2.42 -5.38 7.82
N GLN A 36 -1.90 -4.98 6.66
CA GLN A 36 -0.75 -4.09 6.58
C GLN A 36 -1.02 -2.69 7.18
N ALA A 37 -2.27 -2.22 7.20
CA ALA A 37 -2.62 -0.91 7.77
C ALA A 37 -2.42 -0.80 9.29
N ILE A 38 -1.98 -1.87 9.98
CA ILE A 38 -1.63 -1.85 11.41
C ILE A 38 -0.58 -0.78 11.76
N ILE A 39 0.23 -0.35 10.79
CA ILE A 39 1.26 0.68 10.98
C ILE A 39 0.90 2.07 10.45
N ARG A 40 -0.33 2.29 9.93
CA ARG A 40 -0.71 3.52 9.19
C ARG A 40 -0.28 4.82 9.88
N TYR A 41 -0.41 4.88 11.20
CA TYR A 41 -0.19 6.09 11.98
C TYR A 41 1.24 6.25 12.50
N LEU A 42 2.20 5.48 11.96
CA LEU A 42 3.61 5.62 12.31
C LEU A 42 4.30 6.62 11.37
N PRO A 43 5.24 7.44 11.88
CA PRO A 43 5.82 8.55 11.12
C PRO A 43 6.60 8.09 9.88
N ASN A 44 7.25 6.93 9.97
CA ASN A 44 8.07 6.34 8.92
C ASN A 44 7.29 5.36 8.03
N THR A 45 6.05 5.69 7.71
CA THR A 45 5.19 4.86 6.88
C THR A 45 4.46 5.64 5.80
N ILE A 46 4.06 4.96 4.73
CA ILE A 46 3.24 5.52 3.65
C ILE A 46 2.30 4.46 3.07
N GLY A 47 1.07 4.86 2.75
CA GLY A 47 0.02 3.97 2.26
C GLY A 47 -0.17 4.08 0.75
N ILE A 48 -0.28 2.94 0.08
CA ILE A 48 -0.68 2.80 -1.32
C ILE A 48 -2.16 2.42 -1.36
N PRO A 49 -3.02 3.18 -2.05
CA PRO A 49 -4.45 2.93 -2.07
C PRO A 49 -4.76 1.63 -2.82
N THR A 50 -5.44 0.70 -2.14
CA THR A 50 -5.79 -0.62 -2.65
C THR A 50 -7.29 -0.96 -2.52
N LYS A 51 -8.07 -0.09 -1.87
CA LYS A 51 -9.48 -0.30 -1.59
C LYS A 51 -10.17 1.03 -1.27
N LYS A 52 -11.50 1.15 -1.44
CA LYS A 52 -12.23 2.37 -1.05
C LYS A 52 -12.40 2.49 0.46
N LYS A 53 -12.88 1.44 1.12
CA LYS A 53 -13.30 1.48 2.54
C LYS A 53 -12.78 0.28 3.33
N PRO A 54 -12.59 0.40 4.66
CA PRO A 54 -12.10 -0.69 5.51
C PRO A 54 -13.21 -1.67 5.92
N SER A 55 -14.20 -1.90 5.04
CA SER A 55 -15.33 -2.80 5.29
C SER A 55 -15.35 -3.96 4.29
N LYS A 56 -16.25 -4.94 4.48
CA LYS A 56 -16.44 -6.07 3.56
C LYS A 56 -17.63 -5.91 2.61
N HIS A 57 -18.32 -4.76 2.62
CA HIS A 57 -19.42 -4.50 1.67
C HIS A 57 -18.89 -4.38 0.24
N ALA A 58 -19.67 -4.79 -0.75
CA ALA A 58 -19.26 -4.77 -2.17
C ALA A 58 -18.76 -3.39 -2.63
N ASN A 59 -19.43 -2.31 -2.21
CA ASN A 59 -19.05 -0.93 -2.52
C ASN A 59 -17.75 -0.44 -1.83
N SER A 60 -17.12 -1.29 -1.01
CA SER A 60 -15.85 -0.96 -0.36
C SER A 60 -14.66 -1.28 -1.24
N TYR A 61 -14.84 -2.14 -2.26
CA TYR A 61 -13.78 -2.60 -3.13
C TYR A 61 -13.66 -1.71 -4.37
N TYR A 62 -12.46 -1.70 -4.95
CA TYR A 62 -12.28 -1.20 -6.31
C TYR A 62 -12.86 -2.19 -7.31
N THR A 63 -13.16 -1.65 -8.49
CA THR A 63 -13.63 -2.41 -9.65
C THR A 63 -12.85 -1.98 -10.88
N ASP A 64 -12.80 -2.83 -11.90
CA ASP A 64 -12.15 -2.49 -13.17
C ASP A 64 -12.88 -1.38 -13.95
N SER A 65 -14.18 -1.15 -13.69
CA SER A 65 -14.88 0.01 -14.26
C SER A 65 -14.33 1.35 -13.75
N GLU A 66 -13.54 1.35 -12.68
CA GLU A 66 -12.91 2.53 -12.08
C GLU A 66 -11.40 2.57 -12.34
N PHE A 67 -10.90 1.78 -13.29
CA PHE A 67 -9.48 1.57 -13.52
C PHE A 67 -8.66 2.85 -13.61
N GLU A 68 -9.09 3.83 -14.42
CA GLU A 68 -8.35 5.09 -14.60
C GLU A 68 -8.33 5.96 -13.33
N LEU A 69 -9.43 5.96 -12.56
CA LEU A 69 -9.46 6.63 -11.26
C LEU A 69 -8.53 5.92 -10.26
N ASN A 70 -8.50 4.58 -10.27
CA ASN A 70 -7.62 3.79 -9.41
C ASN A 70 -6.15 4.07 -9.75
N LYS A 71 -5.79 4.11 -11.05
CA LYS A 71 -4.45 4.48 -11.52
C LYS A 71 -4.03 5.85 -11.00
N THR A 72 -4.89 6.85 -11.19
CA THR A 72 -4.62 8.22 -10.74
C THR A 72 -4.29 8.28 -9.24
N LYS A 73 -5.05 7.56 -8.40
CA LYS A 73 -4.79 7.47 -6.96
C LYS A 73 -3.47 6.77 -6.64
N ILE A 74 -3.17 5.67 -7.33
CA ILE A 74 -1.93 4.92 -7.16
C ILE A 74 -0.73 5.77 -7.59
N ASP A 75 -0.79 6.41 -8.76
CA ASP A 75 0.27 7.30 -9.26
C ASP A 75 0.59 8.43 -8.29
N ASN A 76 -0.45 9.06 -7.72
CA ASN A 76 -0.26 10.10 -6.72
C ASN A 76 0.43 9.55 -5.45
N ALA A 77 0.06 8.35 -5.00
CA ALA A 77 0.71 7.71 -3.86
C ALA A 77 2.16 7.28 -4.16
N ILE A 78 2.47 6.87 -5.40
CA ILE A 78 3.83 6.56 -5.84
C ILE A 78 4.69 7.83 -5.91
N LYS A 79 4.14 8.94 -6.41
CA LYS A 79 4.81 10.25 -6.35
C LYS A 79 5.10 10.66 -4.91
N GLU A 80 4.12 10.54 -4.01
CA GLU A 80 4.30 10.82 -2.57
C GLU A 80 5.35 9.90 -1.94
N LEU A 81 5.38 8.62 -2.32
CA LEU A 81 6.39 7.66 -1.88
C LEU A 81 7.79 8.13 -2.27
N PHE A 82 8.01 8.51 -3.52
CA PHE A 82 9.32 8.99 -3.96
C PHE A 82 9.74 10.27 -3.24
N GLU A 83 8.84 11.24 -3.10
CA GLU A 83 9.12 12.48 -2.36
C GLU A 83 9.46 12.20 -0.90
N LYS A 84 8.65 11.40 -0.21
CA LYS A 84 8.88 11.05 1.20
C LYS A 84 10.16 10.24 1.37
N SER A 85 10.48 9.36 0.41
CA SER A 85 11.66 8.48 0.48
C SER A 85 13.00 9.23 0.50
N LYS A 86 13.04 10.49 0.05
CA LYS A 86 14.25 11.34 0.11
C LYS A 86 14.77 11.53 1.53
N ASN A 87 13.91 11.42 2.53
CA ASN A 87 14.25 11.56 3.95
C ASN A 87 14.65 10.23 4.62
N TYR A 88 14.69 9.13 3.87
CA TYR A 88 14.95 7.79 4.40
C TYR A 88 16.05 7.09 3.60
N LYS A 89 16.77 6.17 4.25
CA LYS A 89 17.83 5.38 3.63
C LYS A 89 17.29 4.22 2.79
N TYR A 90 16.15 3.66 3.21
CA TYR A 90 15.53 2.50 2.58
C TYR A 90 14.03 2.67 2.40
N ILE A 91 13.50 2.12 1.30
CA ILE A 91 12.08 1.84 1.12
C ILE A 91 11.87 0.37 1.44
N VAL A 92 10.85 0.05 2.24
CA VAL A 92 10.58 -1.33 2.67
C VAL A 92 9.22 -1.78 2.18
N PHE A 93 9.23 -2.77 1.28
CA PHE A 93 8.03 -3.42 0.77
C PHE A 93 7.74 -4.72 1.54
N PRO A 94 6.45 -5.06 1.74
CA PRO A 94 6.05 -6.34 2.31
C PRO A 94 6.27 -7.47 1.28
N SER A 95 6.74 -8.63 1.73
CA SER A 95 7.01 -9.76 0.84
C SER A 95 5.76 -10.33 0.14
N ASN A 96 4.58 -10.13 0.73
CA ASN A 96 3.30 -10.55 0.15
C ASN A 96 2.69 -9.53 -0.82
N GLY A 97 3.41 -8.46 -1.16
CA GLY A 97 2.98 -7.43 -2.09
C GLY A 97 1.79 -6.60 -1.59
N PHE A 98 1.05 -6.04 -2.54
CA PHE A 98 -0.04 -5.09 -2.29
C PHE A 98 -1.34 -5.55 -2.97
N GLY A 99 -2.48 -5.12 -2.46
CA GLY A 99 -3.76 -5.30 -3.16
C GLY A 99 -4.40 -6.68 -3.04
N SER A 100 -3.67 -7.69 -2.56
CA SER A 100 -4.21 -9.02 -2.25
C SER A 100 -4.83 -9.07 -0.83
N GLY A 101 -5.46 -10.19 -0.48
CA GLY A 101 -6.04 -10.38 0.86
C GLY A 101 -7.27 -9.50 1.09
N LEU A 102 -7.24 -8.60 2.08
CA LEU A 102 -8.39 -7.77 2.48
C LEU A 102 -8.84 -6.74 1.43
N ALA A 103 -7.95 -6.42 0.48
CA ALA A 103 -8.18 -5.50 -0.61
C ALA A 103 -8.85 -6.16 -1.83
N GLU A 104 -8.60 -7.44 -2.07
CA GLU A 104 -9.19 -8.25 -3.16
C GLU A 104 -9.08 -7.61 -4.57
N LEU A 105 -8.02 -6.84 -4.85
CA LEU A 105 -7.81 -6.27 -6.19
C LEU A 105 -7.67 -7.37 -7.24
N ASP A 106 -6.94 -8.43 -6.92
CA ASP A 106 -6.75 -9.61 -7.77
C ASP A 106 -8.07 -10.25 -8.22
N LYS A 107 -9.14 -10.08 -7.44
CA LYS A 107 -10.46 -10.67 -7.71
C LYS A 107 -11.45 -9.67 -8.30
N ARG A 108 -11.40 -8.41 -7.88
CA ARG A 108 -12.45 -7.41 -8.16
C ARG A 108 -12.01 -6.31 -9.11
N ALA A 109 -10.71 -6.03 -9.16
CA ALA A 109 -10.10 -5.05 -10.06
C ALA A 109 -8.76 -5.57 -10.59
N PRO A 110 -8.74 -6.73 -11.30
CA PRO A 110 -7.51 -7.36 -11.76
C PRO A 110 -6.67 -6.46 -12.67
N ASN A 111 -7.27 -5.52 -13.43
CA ASN A 111 -6.50 -4.55 -14.20
C ASN A 111 -5.72 -3.61 -13.27
N THR A 112 -6.37 -3.10 -12.22
CA THR A 112 -5.70 -2.30 -11.18
C THR A 112 -4.63 -3.11 -10.45
N PHE A 113 -4.88 -4.38 -10.13
CA PHE A 113 -3.89 -5.25 -9.50
C PHE A 113 -2.63 -5.44 -10.35
N LYS A 114 -2.81 -5.75 -11.64
CA LYS A 114 -1.71 -5.91 -12.60
C LYS A 114 -0.91 -4.62 -12.74
N TYR A 115 -1.60 -3.50 -12.87
CA TYR A 115 -0.97 -2.18 -12.97
C TYR A 115 -0.12 -1.85 -11.73
N LEU A 116 -0.69 -2.01 -10.54
CA LEU A 116 0.02 -1.77 -9.27
C LEU A 116 1.25 -2.67 -9.14
N THR A 117 1.10 -3.96 -9.43
CA THR A 117 2.20 -4.94 -9.34
C THR A 117 3.33 -4.57 -10.30
N ASN A 118 2.99 -4.20 -11.54
CA ASN A 118 3.99 -3.75 -12.52
C ASN A 118 4.71 -2.48 -12.05
N LEU A 119 4.01 -1.50 -11.50
CA LEU A 119 4.66 -0.30 -10.96
C LEU A 119 5.65 -0.65 -9.85
N ILE A 120 5.22 -1.42 -8.84
CA ILE A 120 6.04 -1.79 -7.69
C ILE A 120 7.28 -2.59 -8.11
N ASN A 121 7.16 -3.48 -9.10
CA ASN A 121 8.29 -4.27 -9.60
C ASN A 121 9.34 -3.45 -10.36
N ASN A 122 9.00 -2.23 -10.78
CA ASN A 122 9.90 -1.31 -11.47
C ASN A 122 10.50 -0.23 -10.56
N ILE A 123 10.31 -0.32 -9.24
CA ILE A 123 10.93 0.56 -8.21
C ILE A 123 12.18 -0.10 -7.64
#